data_AF-A0A520M9R3-F1
#
_entry.id   AF-A0A520M9R3-F1
#
_cell.length_a   1.000
_cell.length_b   1.000
_cell.length_c   1.000
_cell.angle_alpha   90.00
_cell.angle_beta   90.00
_cell.angle_gamma   90.00
#
_symmetry.space_group_name_H-M   'P 1'
#
loop_
_entity.id
_entity.type
_entity.pdbx_description
1 polymer ?
#
loop_
_entity_poly.entity_id
_entity_poly.type
_entity_poly.pdbx_seq_one_letter_code
_entity_poly.pdbx_strand_id
1 'polypeptide(L)'
;MNALGQEPSFIKDIDITSRLLAGITVPEEKGVTSSENWKKHEQLMTKAWSRYKKSNLRPMRSWSERNLSNPNRAEFIRYPFSGPDILHALYMFPEATHFILCGLEPVGKFPKSDILRGENSNQALEEIRKILEESLRFSFFKTIDMRAELSKSFYNGTLPIMCLFLSGSGFSIREIDFIKLNKDGTISELQGTHSTGDAVQIRAVHENGREVLVNYFRTNISDGLILKSGFLKYLESIPKGKSYVKAASYLMHKSYFSQIRNHLLSNSTTIIQDDSGIPMRHFNQSSWQMKYFGTYTKPIELFQDHYQPNLREIYKQESQKLPFGTGYRWRKGQSNLIVAEQLKKGKAPRATLVVKKVIPKKGKKKTAQISKGKSLDLNLRLIAKSVITKEYMNDKNNALVLNEYVIIGNNEGNQDLSGQKILVARTGLFKGKKMPEHSIGSIFSVKLDPLSNYPSLMEWPIKNDLPESENKLIYIPSQS
;
A
#
# COMPACT_ATOMS: atom_id res chain seq x y z
N MET A 1 -1.13 46.96 -3.66
CA MET A 1 -1.74 46.12 -2.60
C MET A 1 -0.65 45.19 -2.12
N ASN A 2 -0.10 45.48 -0.94
CA ASN A 2 1.02 44.75 -0.36
C ASN A 2 0.54 43.39 0.15
N ALA A 3 1.19 42.32 -0.30
CA ALA A 3 1.17 41.04 0.39
C ALA A 3 1.68 41.29 1.81
N LEU A 4 0.84 41.04 2.83
CA LEU A 4 1.29 40.92 4.20
C LEU A 4 2.04 39.59 4.31
N GLY A 5 3.26 39.58 3.77
CA GLY A 5 4.21 38.50 3.89
C GLY A 5 4.45 38.24 5.37
N GLN A 6 4.54 36.96 5.73
CA GLN A 6 5.03 36.56 7.03
C GLN A 6 6.34 37.31 7.32
N GLU A 7 6.58 37.72 8.56
CA GLU A 7 7.82 38.42 8.87
C GLU A 7 9.00 37.58 8.37
N PRO A 8 9.90 38.13 7.54
CA PRO A 8 11.08 37.41 7.03
C PRO A 8 11.91 36.74 8.14
N SER A 9 11.77 37.21 9.39
CA SER A 9 12.33 36.62 10.61
C SER A 9 11.78 35.22 10.91
N PHE A 10 10.47 34.98 10.77
CA PHE A 10 9.81 33.73 11.14
C PHE A 10 10.16 32.57 10.21
N ILE A 11 10.08 32.78 8.90
CA ILE A 11 10.46 31.75 7.93
C ILE A 11 11.95 31.42 8.05
N LYS A 12 12.79 32.44 8.26
CA LYS A 12 14.23 32.24 8.51
C LYS A 12 14.45 31.39 9.76
N ASP A 13 13.72 31.64 10.85
CA ASP A 13 13.78 30.83 12.07
C ASP A 13 13.41 29.36 11.81
N ILE A 14 12.37 29.11 11.00
CA ILE A 14 11.96 27.76 10.61
C ILE A 14 13.05 27.06 9.79
N ASP A 15 13.61 27.70 8.76
CA ASP A 15 14.67 27.10 7.92
C ASP A 15 15.92 26.79 8.74
N ILE A 16 16.33 27.70 9.63
CA ILE A 16 17.45 27.49 10.54
C ILE A 16 17.18 26.31 11.47
N THR A 17 16.03 26.32 12.13
CA THR A 17 15.66 25.27 13.08
C THR A 17 15.55 23.92 12.38
N SER A 18 14.92 23.82 11.21
CA SER A 18 14.77 22.56 10.48
C SER A 18 16.12 21.97 10.05
N ARG A 19 17.09 22.81 9.68
CA ARG A 19 18.48 22.38 9.42
C ARG A 19 19.15 21.86 10.69
N LEU A 20 19.07 22.60 11.80
CA LEU A 20 19.66 22.17 13.06
C LEU A 20 19.06 20.84 13.54
N LEU A 21 17.74 20.66 13.42
CA LEU A 21 17.03 19.40 13.71
C LEU A 21 17.41 18.27 12.75
N ALA A 22 17.76 18.58 11.51
CA ALA A 22 18.29 17.61 10.56
C ALA A 22 19.75 17.21 10.85
N GLY A 23 20.39 17.82 11.86
CA GLY A 23 21.81 17.66 12.16
C GLY A 23 22.71 18.35 11.13
N ILE A 24 22.29 19.50 10.61
CA ILE A 24 23.05 20.32 9.66
C ILE A 24 23.54 21.56 10.40
N THR A 25 24.86 21.80 10.41
CA THR A 25 25.46 22.99 11.00
C THR A 25 24.94 24.26 10.30
N VAL A 26 24.52 25.25 11.11
CA VAL A 26 24.19 26.61 10.67
C VAL A 26 25.22 27.58 11.30
N PRO A 27 26.10 28.22 10.50
CA PRO A 27 27.20 29.04 11.02
C PRO A 27 26.79 30.19 11.94
N GLU A 28 25.60 30.76 11.70
CA GLU A 28 25.04 31.87 12.48
C GLU A 28 24.58 31.43 13.89
N GLU A 29 24.41 30.12 14.13
CA GLU A 29 23.85 29.54 15.35
C GLU A 29 24.90 28.89 16.26
N LYS A 30 26.05 29.55 16.43
CA LYS A 30 27.19 29.04 17.23
C LYS A 30 26.82 28.67 18.67
N GLY A 31 25.85 29.36 19.27
CA GLY A 31 25.35 29.06 20.61
C GLY A 31 24.74 27.67 20.73
N VAL A 32 24.04 27.20 19.68
CA VAL A 32 23.50 25.83 19.62
C VAL A 32 24.60 24.86 19.17
N THR A 33 25.28 25.17 18.06
CA THR A 33 26.17 24.22 17.38
C THR A 33 27.48 23.92 18.12
N SER A 34 27.91 24.80 19.02
CA SER A 34 29.09 24.56 19.86
C SER A 34 28.83 23.62 21.04
N SER A 35 27.55 23.42 21.42
CA SER A 35 27.18 22.59 22.56
C SER A 35 27.49 21.11 22.32
N GLU A 36 27.95 20.42 23.36
CA GLU A 36 28.29 18.99 23.27
C GLU A 36 27.08 18.13 22.88
N ASN A 37 25.90 18.48 23.39
CA ASN A 37 24.66 17.79 23.08
C ASN A 37 24.28 17.91 21.61
N TRP A 38 24.45 19.09 21.01
CA TRP A 38 24.17 19.29 19.59
C TRP A 38 25.22 18.60 18.71
N LYS A 39 26.51 18.66 19.06
CA LYS A 39 27.56 17.90 18.33
C LYS A 39 27.29 16.40 18.31
N LYS A 40 26.85 15.84 19.45
CA LYS A 40 26.40 14.44 19.52
C LYS A 40 25.19 14.19 18.61
N HIS A 41 24.23 15.11 18.58
CA HIS A 41 23.07 15.02 17.70
C HIS A 41 23.48 15.03 16.21
N GLU A 42 24.33 15.98 15.80
CA GLU A 42 24.87 16.08 14.43
C GLU A 42 25.51 14.78 13.98
N GLN A 43 26.38 14.18 14.81
CA GLN A 43 27.04 12.90 14.50
C GLN A 43 26.02 11.76 14.30
N LEU A 44 25.03 11.65 15.18
CA LEU A 44 23.99 10.62 15.10
C LEU A 44 23.10 10.79 13.86
N MET A 45 22.67 12.02 13.58
CA MET A 45 21.86 12.35 12.40
C MET A 45 22.63 12.11 11.11
N THR A 46 23.89 12.56 11.03
CA THR A 46 24.77 12.32 9.88
C THR A 46 24.89 10.83 9.58
N LYS A 47 25.10 10.01 10.61
CA LYS A 47 25.17 8.55 10.48
C LYS A 47 23.82 7.96 10.01
N ALA A 48 22.71 8.40 10.60
CA ALA A 48 21.37 7.92 10.26
C ALA A 48 21.01 8.25 8.80
N TRP A 49 21.18 9.51 8.39
CA TRP A 49 20.96 9.99 7.03
C TRP A 49 21.84 9.27 6.03
N SER A 50 23.15 9.16 6.29
CA SER A 50 24.08 8.49 5.38
C SER A 50 23.72 7.02 5.17
N ARG A 51 23.44 6.29 6.26
CA ARG A 51 22.99 4.90 6.21
C ARG A 51 21.74 4.75 5.35
N TYR A 52 20.74 5.60 5.55
CA TYR A 52 19.47 5.48 4.86
C TYR A 52 19.52 5.95 3.40
N LYS A 53 20.20 7.07 3.12
CA LYS A 53 20.47 7.53 1.77
C LYS A 53 21.18 6.44 0.95
N LYS A 54 22.19 5.79 1.52
CA LYS A 54 22.93 4.69 0.85
C LYS A 54 22.08 3.44 0.62
N SER A 55 21.31 3.03 1.61
CA SER A 55 20.60 1.73 1.58
C SER A 55 19.23 1.79 0.88
N ASN A 56 18.57 2.96 0.83
CA ASN A 56 17.22 3.09 0.32
C ASN A 56 17.07 4.23 -0.70
N LEU A 57 17.29 5.49 -0.30
CA LEU A 57 16.88 6.66 -1.11
C LEU A 57 17.69 6.83 -2.41
N ARG A 58 19.01 6.65 -2.39
CA ARG A 58 19.83 6.72 -3.62
C ARG A 58 19.49 5.58 -4.58
N PRO A 59 19.39 4.30 -4.14
CA PRO A 59 18.88 3.24 -5.00
C PRO A 59 17.47 3.48 -5.55
N MET A 60 16.58 4.10 -4.76
CA MET A 60 15.23 4.53 -5.21
C MET A 60 15.33 5.55 -6.34
N ARG A 61 16.12 6.61 -6.16
CA ARG A 61 16.33 7.63 -7.19
C ARG A 61 16.89 7.03 -8.48
N SER A 62 17.98 6.26 -8.39
CA SER A 62 18.58 5.62 -9.57
C SER A 62 17.65 4.58 -10.22
N TRP A 63 16.74 3.97 -9.47
CA TRP A 63 15.70 3.12 -10.04
C TRP A 63 14.63 3.96 -10.75
N SER A 64 14.19 5.07 -10.16
CA SER A 64 13.20 5.98 -10.76
C SER A 64 13.72 6.57 -12.07
N GLU A 65 14.94 7.11 -12.08
CA GLU A 65 15.58 7.68 -13.28
C GLU A 65 15.66 6.68 -14.44
N ARG A 66 15.75 5.37 -14.16
CA ARG A 66 15.76 4.32 -15.19
C ARG A 66 14.39 3.87 -15.65
N ASN A 67 13.38 3.97 -14.79
CA ASN A 67 12.06 3.35 -15.04
C ASN A 67 10.94 4.36 -15.30
N LEU A 68 11.08 5.61 -14.84
CA LEU A 68 10.02 6.62 -14.81
C LEU A 68 10.36 7.92 -15.56
N SER A 69 11.58 8.06 -16.10
CA SER A 69 12.05 9.28 -16.75
C SER A 69 11.21 9.64 -17.98
N ASN A 70 10.66 10.84 -17.95
CA ASN A 70 10.03 11.49 -19.10
C ASN A 70 10.44 12.97 -19.08
N PRO A 71 11.40 13.40 -19.91
CA PRO A 71 12.17 14.63 -19.70
C PRO A 71 11.42 15.97 -19.91
N ASN A 72 10.09 15.99 -20.10
CA ASN A 72 9.45 17.13 -20.76
C ASN A 72 8.29 17.85 -20.03
N ARG A 73 7.99 17.65 -18.74
CA ARG A 73 6.97 18.46 -18.04
C ARG A 73 7.23 18.65 -16.55
N ALA A 74 6.83 19.81 -16.02
CA ALA A 74 6.54 19.97 -14.60
C ALA A 74 5.51 18.91 -14.18
N GLU A 75 5.89 18.00 -13.29
CA GLU A 75 5.03 16.90 -12.87
C GLU A 75 4.36 17.21 -11.52
N PHE A 76 3.04 17.13 -11.51
CA PHE A 76 2.23 17.09 -10.30
C PHE A 76 2.17 15.65 -9.80
N ILE A 77 2.58 15.44 -8.55
CA ILE A 77 2.54 14.15 -7.86
C ILE A 77 1.36 14.15 -6.91
N ARG A 78 0.36 13.31 -7.17
CA ARG A 78 -0.71 13.03 -6.22
C ARG A 78 -0.28 11.91 -5.31
N TYR A 79 -0.19 12.16 -4.01
CA TYR A 79 0.22 11.19 -3.01
C TYR A 79 -0.81 11.09 -1.89
N PRO A 80 -1.96 10.43 -2.15
CA PRO A 80 -2.95 10.19 -1.10
C PRO A 80 -2.40 9.19 -0.09
N PHE A 81 -2.87 9.28 1.16
CA PHE A 81 -2.44 8.44 2.28
C PHE A 81 -0.95 8.59 2.63
N SER A 82 -0.33 9.72 2.28
CA SER A 82 1.10 9.96 2.45
C SER A 82 1.52 10.22 3.90
N GLY A 83 0.62 10.78 4.72
CA GLY A 83 1.03 11.49 5.93
C GLY A 83 2.11 12.54 5.60
N PRO A 84 3.15 12.71 6.44
CA PRO A 84 4.25 13.64 6.20
C PRO A 84 5.35 13.13 5.24
N ASP A 85 5.11 12.05 4.47
CA ASP A 85 6.15 11.38 3.66
C ASP A 85 6.56 12.13 2.38
N ILE A 86 7.06 13.36 2.50
CA ILE A 86 7.66 14.07 1.36
C ILE A 86 9.02 13.47 0.97
N LEU A 87 9.72 12.82 1.91
CA LEU A 87 11.05 12.27 1.70
C LEU A 87 11.07 11.24 0.57
N HIS A 88 10.24 10.20 0.62
CA HIS A 88 10.25 9.19 -0.43
C HIS A 88 9.76 9.77 -1.77
N ALA A 89 8.82 10.72 -1.75
CA ALA A 89 8.33 11.36 -2.96
C ALA A 89 9.42 12.16 -3.69
N LEU A 90 10.27 12.91 -2.96
CA LEU A 90 11.39 13.67 -3.55
C LEU A 90 12.39 12.77 -4.29
N TYR A 91 12.67 11.58 -3.75
CA TYR A 91 13.62 10.63 -4.35
C TYR A 91 12.96 9.74 -5.41
N MET A 92 11.66 9.46 -5.29
CA MET A 92 10.89 8.75 -6.31
C MET A 92 10.63 9.62 -7.54
N PHE A 93 10.50 10.94 -7.39
CA PHE A 93 10.20 11.87 -8.47
C PHE A 93 11.20 13.05 -8.48
N PRO A 94 12.44 12.83 -8.93
CA PRO A 94 13.49 13.85 -8.92
C PRO A 94 13.22 15.04 -9.86
N GLU A 95 12.28 14.91 -10.81
CA GLU A 95 11.92 15.98 -11.75
C GLU A 95 10.59 16.70 -11.39
N ALA A 96 9.87 16.22 -10.37
CA ALA A 96 8.60 16.81 -10.00
C ALA A 96 8.78 18.16 -9.27
N THR A 97 7.93 19.13 -9.57
CA THR A 97 7.95 20.44 -8.92
C THR A 97 6.78 20.65 -7.96
N HIS A 98 5.73 19.82 -8.05
CA HIS A 98 4.53 19.96 -7.24
C HIS A 98 4.16 18.63 -6.59
N PHE A 99 4.03 18.61 -5.27
CA PHE A 99 3.67 17.44 -4.48
C PHE A 99 2.38 17.71 -3.71
N ILE A 100 1.37 16.88 -3.94
CA ILE A 100 0.05 16.97 -3.29
C ILE A 100 -0.08 15.78 -2.35
N LEU A 101 0.17 16.01 -1.08
CA LEU A 101 0.13 15.03 -0.01
C LEU A 101 -1.21 15.09 0.73
N CYS A 102 -1.67 13.96 1.25
CA CYS A 102 -2.91 13.89 2.01
C CYS A 102 -2.82 12.85 3.12
N GLY A 103 -3.26 13.22 4.31
CA GLY A 103 -3.29 12.36 5.50
C GLY A 103 -4.43 12.73 6.45
N LEU A 104 -4.49 12.03 7.59
CA LEU A 104 -5.41 12.35 8.70
C LEU A 104 -4.69 13.07 9.85
N GLU A 105 -3.37 13.11 9.79
CA GLU A 105 -2.49 13.73 10.75
C GLU A 105 -2.65 15.25 10.69
N PRO A 106 -2.73 15.94 11.84
CA PRO A 106 -2.82 17.39 11.85
C PRO A 106 -1.58 18.02 11.20
N VAL A 107 -1.74 19.16 10.53
CA VAL A 107 -0.61 19.97 10.04
C VAL A 107 0.31 20.32 11.21
N GLY A 108 -0.29 20.80 12.29
CA GLY A 108 0.42 21.19 13.50
C GLY A 108 1.16 22.51 13.39
N LYS A 109 2.06 22.76 14.34
CA LYS A 109 2.89 23.98 14.40
C LYS A 109 4.36 23.61 14.33
N PHE A 110 5.13 24.46 13.68
CA PHE A 110 6.59 24.35 13.71
C PHE A 110 7.11 24.92 15.04
N PRO A 111 8.00 24.21 15.78
CA PRO A 111 8.53 24.72 17.04
C PRO A 111 9.46 25.91 16.82
N LYS A 112 9.47 26.86 17.75
CA LYS A 112 10.42 27.98 17.72
C LYS A 112 11.85 27.48 17.95
N SER A 113 12.85 28.15 17.37
CA SER A 113 14.26 27.78 17.55
C SER A 113 14.73 27.72 19.00
N ASP A 114 14.09 28.45 19.92
CA ASP A 114 14.40 28.46 21.35
C ASP A 114 14.37 27.09 22.02
N ILE A 115 13.62 26.14 21.44
CA ILE A 115 13.61 24.76 21.90
C ILE A 115 15.01 24.13 21.93
N LEU A 116 15.90 24.58 21.04
CA LEU A 116 17.27 24.10 20.93
C LEU A 116 18.24 24.79 21.90
N ARG A 117 17.81 25.87 22.56
CA ARG A 117 18.62 26.68 23.47
C ARG A 117 18.22 26.52 24.95
N GLY A 118 17.02 26.01 25.23
CA GLY A 118 16.53 25.80 26.59
C GLY A 118 16.91 24.45 27.22
N GLU A 119 16.51 24.26 28.48
CA GLU A 119 16.76 23.05 29.28
C GLU A 119 16.25 21.75 28.61
N ASN A 120 15.19 21.88 27.80
CA ASN A 120 14.55 20.77 27.10
C ASN A 120 15.23 20.37 25.78
N SER A 121 16.31 21.06 25.37
CA SER A 121 16.98 20.85 24.08
C SER A 121 17.39 19.40 23.84
N ASN A 122 17.91 18.72 24.88
CA ASN A 122 18.33 17.32 24.77
C ASN A 122 17.18 16.38 24.43
N GLN A 123 16.05 16.55 25.12
CA GLN A 123 14.85 15.75 24.91
C GLN A 123 14.26 16.02 23.52
N ALA A 124 14.20 17.29 23.12
CA ALA A 124 13.72 17.69 21.80
C ALA A 124 14.59 17.11 20.67
N LEU A 125 15.92 17.12 20.81
CA LEU A 125 16.82 16.51 19.83
C LEU A 125 16.73 14.98 19.82
N GLU A 126 16.45 14.34 20.97
CA GLU A 126 16.24 12.89 21.04
C GLU A 126 14.94 12.45 20.37
N GLU A 127 13.88 13.21 20.57
CA GLU A 127 12.58 12.96 19.95
C GLU A 127 12.67 13.01 18.41
N ILE A 128 13.35 14.00 17.84
CA ILE A 128 13.59 14.05 16.38
C ILE A 128 14.40 12.85 15.89
N ARG A 129 15.41 12.40 16.64
CA ARG A 129 16.18 11.20 16.27
C ARG A 129 15.28 9.97 16.22
N LYS A 130 14.37 9.82 17.19
CA LYS A 130 13.38 8.72 17.22
C LYS A 130 12.42 8.81 16.03
N ILE A 131 11.81 9.97 15.80
CA ILE A 131 10.91 10.21 14.66
C ILE A 131 11.59 9.87 13.33
N LEU A 132 12.82 10.35 13.14
CA LEU A 132 13.60 10.02 11.95
C LEU A 132 13.85 8.50 11.89
N GLU A 133 14.40 7.90 12.93
CA GLU A 133 14.72 6.46 12.93
C GLU A 133 13.49 5.59 12.62
N GLU A 134 12.33 5.89 13.18
CA GLU A 134 11.10 5.15 12.88
C GLU A 134 10.66 5.33 11.42
N SER A 135 10.68 6.56 10.91
CA SER A 135 10.35 6.83 9.51
C SER A 135 11.29 6.10 8.55
N LEU A 136 12.61 6.13 8.82
CA LEU A 136 13.62 5.46 8.00
C LEU A 136 13.58 3.94 8.17
N ARG A 137 13.25 3.44 9.38
CA ARG A 137 13.20 1.99 9.66
C ARG A 137 11.98 1.36 9.04
N PHE A 138 10.79 1.93 9.21
CA PHE A 138 9.57 1.28 8.74
C PHE A 138 9.21 1.67 7.31
N SER A 139 9.77 2.75 6.77
CA SER A 139 9.40 3.28 5.45
C SER A 139 7.90 3.61 5.34
N PHE A 140 7.18 3.71 6.45
CA PHE A 140 5.79 4.14 6.55
C PHE A 140 5.51 4.63 7.97
N PHE A 141 4.51 5.50 8.11
CA PHE A 141 4.09 6.03 9.41
C PHE A 141 3.02 5.12 10.04
N LYS A 142 3.20 4.74 11.31
CA LYS A 142 2.18 4.00 12.07
C LYS A 142 1.20 4.99 12.71
N THR A 143 -0.04 5.01 12.23
CA THR A 143 -1.05 6.04 12.51
C THR A 143 -1.62 6.04 13.93
N ILE A 144 -1.53 4.92 14.67
CA ILE A 144 -2.13 4.78 16.01
C ILE A 144 -1.13 5.14 17.10
N ASP A 145 0.08 4.55 17.07
CA ASP A 145 1.11 4.81 18.09
C ASP A 145 1.65 6.26 18.00
N MET A 146 1.85 6.78 16.79
CA MET A 146 2.36 8.14 16.63
C MET A 146 1.35 9.23 17.04
N ARG A 147 0.04 9.01 16.90
CA ARG A 147 -0.95 10.03 17.31
C ARG A 147 -0.94 10.24 18.83
N ALA A 148 -0.74 9.16 19.60
CA ALA A 148 -0.61 9.24 21.05
C ALA A 148 0.72 9.91 21.46
N GLU A 149 1.83 9.54 20.83
CA GLU A 149 3.16 10.10 21.12
C GLU A 149 3.30 11.57 20.68
N LEU A 150 2.79 11.95 19.51
CA LEU A 150 2.88 13.33 18.98
C LEU A 150 2.01 14.34 19.74
N SER A 151 1.02 13.89 20.52
CA SER A 151 0.12 14.80 21.26
C SER A 151 0.75 15.42 22.51
N LYS A 152 1.84 14.83 23.03
CA LYS A 152 2.63 15.31 24.17
C LYS A 152 4.09 15.65 23.78
N SER A 153 4.39 15.57 22.49
CA SER A 153 5.70 15.78 21.86
C SER A 153 6.00 17.27 21.67
N PHE A 154 7.28 17.63 21.64
CA PHE A 154 7.72 18.97 21.22
C PHE A 154 7.39 19.28 19.76
N TYR A 155 7.26 18.22 18.95
CA TYR A 155 6.95 18.29 17.54
C TYR A 155 5.53 17.75 17.31
N ASN A 156 4.64 18.68 17.05
CA ASN A 156 3.22 18.43 16.85
C ASN A 156 2.91 18.48 15.34
N GLY A 157 2.23 17.44 14.85
CA GLY A 157 1.74 17.37 13.47
C GLY A 157 2.78 17.05 12.40
N THR A 158 2.39 17.21 11.14
CA THR A 158 3.16 16.83 9.95
C THR A 158 4.16 17.88 9.50
N LEU A 159 3.91 19.16 9.80
CA LEU A 159 4.75 20.27 9.33
C LEU A 159 6.21 20.15 9.79
N PRO A 160 6.53 19.93 11.09
CA PRO A 160 7.92 19.76 11.52
C PRO A 160 8.64 18.61 10.81
N ILE A 161 7.93 17.51 10.57
CA ILE A 161 8.46 16.29 9.94
C ILE A 161 8.74 16.53 8.45
N MET A 162 7.83 17.20 7.73
CA MET A 162 8.05 17.57 6.33
C MET A 162 9.23 18.53 6.18
N CYS A 163 9.34 19.54 7.05
CA CYS A 163 10.46 20.48 7.08
C CYS A 163 11.80 19.79 7.38
N LEU A 164 11.82 18.84 8.33
CA LEU A 164 12.98 17.98 8.62
C LEU A 164 13.42 17.20 7.37
N PHE A 165 12.47 16.60 6.64
CA PHE A 165 12.76 15.81 5.44
C PHE A 165 13.23 16.65 4.26
N LEU A 166 12.66 17.84 4.07
CA LEU A 166 13.12 18.81 3.08
C LEU A 166 14.57 19.23 3.37
N SER A 167 14.84 19.66 4.61
CA SER A 167 16.19 20.08 5.04
C SER A 167 17.21 18.95 4.92
N GLY A 168 16.89 17.76 5.42
CA GLY A 168 17.73 16.57 5.29
C GLY A 168 17.97 16.11 3.85
N SER A 169 17.14 16.58 2.90
CA SER A 169 17.26 16.33 1.47
C SER A 169 17.97 17.46 0.69
N GLY A 170 18.52 18.47 1.38
CA GLY A 170 19.24 19.59 0.76
C GLY A 170 18.35 20.74 0.31
N PHE A 171 17.10 20.82 0.80
CA PHE A 171 16.20 21.93 0.51
C PHE A 171 16.23 22.96 1.64
N SER A 172 16.19 24.23 1.25
CA SER A 172 15.97 25.38 2.12
C SER A 172 14.49 25.77 2.07
N ILE A 173 13.86 25.97 3.22
CA ILE A 173 12.47 26.41 3.32
C ILE A 173 12.40 27.91 3.01
N ARG A 174 11.51 28.30 2.09
CA ARG A 174 11.38 29.68 1.61
C ARG A 174 10.05 30.31 1.97
N GLU A 175 8.97 29.54 1.99
CA GLU A 175 7.63 30.01 2.34
C GLU A 175 6.84 28.86 2.99
N ILE A 176 5.99 29.19 3.95
CA ILE A 176 5.03 28.26 4.56
C ILE A 176 3.70 29.00 4.69
N ASP A 177 2.69 28.59 3.93
CA ASP A 177 1.35 29.18 3.99
C ASP A 177 0.37 28.18 4.58
N PHE A 178 -0.28 28.55 5.69
CA PHE A 178 -1.43 27.81 6.17
C PHE A 178 -2.61 28.14 5.26
N ILE A 179 -3.21 27.09 4.69
CA ILE A 179 -4.23 27.24 3.66
C ILE A 179 -5.52 26.53 4.08
N LYS A 180 -6.63 27.04 3.56
CA LYS A 180 -7.95 26.43 3.67
C LYS A 180 -8.41 25.94 2.31
N LEU A 181 -8.76 24.67 2.27
CA LEU A 181 -9.45 24.07 1.15
C LEU A 181 -10.96 24.38 1.24
N ASN A 182 -11.48 25.03 0.22
CA ASN A 182 -12.90 25.36 0.12
C ASN A 182 -13.69 24.22 -0.53
N LYS A 183 -15.00 24.17 -0.27
CA LYS A 183 -15.92 23.12 -0.78
C LYS A 183 -16.04 23.10 -2.31
N ASP A 184 -15.65 24.16 -2.99
CA ASP A 184 -15.59 24.26 -4.44
C ASP A 184 -14.27 23.75 -5.03
N GLY A 185 -13.29 23.38 -4.18
CA GLY A 185 -11.97 22.93 -4.59
C GLY A 185 -10.93 24.04 -4.72
N THR A 186 -11.27 25.29 -4.39
CA THR A 186 -10.31 26.40 -4.37
C THR A 186 -9.50 26.42 -3.08
N ILE A 187 -8.29 26.98 -3.14
CA ILE A 187 -7.45 27.24 -1.97
C ILE A 187 -7.55 28.72 -1.61
N SER A 188 -7.73 29.00 -0.33
CA SER A 188 -7.64 30.35 0.24
C SER A 188 -6.60 30.39 1.34
N GLU A 189 -5.85 31.48 1.42
CA GLU A 189 -4.89 31.71 2.51
C GLU A 189 -5.64 31.92 3.83
N LEU A 190 -5.16 31.31 4.91
CA LEU A 190 -5.62 31.60 6.25
C LEU A 190 -4.83 32.80 6.78
N GLN A 191 -5.52 33.90 7.08
CA GLN A 191 -4.88 35.05 7.73
C GLN A 191 -4.46 34.66 9.17
N GLY A 192 -3.18 34.86 9.50
CA GLY A 192 -2.62 34.68 10.83
C GLY A 192 -1.57 33.54 10.94
N THR A 193 -0.41 33.88 11.48
CA THR A 193 0.80 33.01 11.67
C THR A 193 0.62 31.86 12.69
N HIS A 194 -0.58 31.70 13.25
CA HIS A 194 -0.87 30.76 14.33
C HIS A 194 -2.04 29.81 14.06
N SER A 195 -2.62 29.85 12.86
CA SER A 195 -3.72 28.95 12.52
C SER A 195 -3.22 27.51 12.36
N THR A 196 -3.76 26.57 13.13
CA THR A 196 -3.58 25.13 12.89
C THR A 196 -4.52 24.72 11.77
N GLY A 197 -4.27 25.22 10.55
CA GLY A 197 -5.07 24.93 9.38
C GLY A 197 -5.13 23.43 9.10
N ASP A 198 -6.19 22.99 8.41
CA ASP A 198 -6.28 21.62 7.92
C ASP A 198 -5.44 21.40 6.65
N ALA A 199 -4.73 22.41 6.15
CA ALA A 199 -3.76 22.27 5.07
C ALA A 199 -2.61 23.28 5.18
N VAL A 200 -1.48 22.95 4.57
CA VAL A 200 -0.28 23.81 4.48
C VAL A 200 0.37 23.67 3.12
N GLN A 201 0.90 24.77 2.62
CA GLN A 201 1.73 24.87 1.43
C GLN A 201 3.15 25.25 1.85
N ILE A 202 4.16 24.52 1.37
CA ILE A 202 5.58 24.78 1.67
C ILE A 202 6.30 24.98 0.35
N ARG A 203 6.93 26.13 0.15
CA ARG A 203 7.88 26.37 -0.93
C ARG A 203 9.29 26.12 -0.42
N ALA A 204 10.04 25.26 -1.11
CA ALA A 204 11.41 24.96 -0.75
C ALA A 204 12.31 24.91 -1.99
N VAL A 205 13.57 25.34 -1.81
CA VAL A 205 14.57 25.44 -2.89
C VAL A 205 15.77 24.58 -2.53
N HIS A 206 16.11 23.63 -3.40
CA HIS A 206 17.29 22.79 -3.29
C HIS A 206 18.56 23.58 -3.59
N GLU A 207 19.70 23.14 -3.06
CA GLU A 207 21.03 23.73 -3.31
C GLU A 207 21.40 23.86 -4.80
N ASN A 208 20.80 23.05 -5.67
CA ASN A 208 21.01 23.09 -7.13
C ASN A 208 20.02 24.02 -7.87
N GLY A 209 19.23 24.82 -7.15
CA GLY A 209 18.24 25.73 -7.72
C GLY A 209 16.87 25.11 -8.03
N ARG A 210 16.69 23.79 -7.84
CA ARG A 210 15.37 23.16 -8.01
C ARG A 210 14.40 23.65 -6.94
N GLU A 211 13.28 24.19 -7.39
CA GLU A 211 12.18 24.58 -6.52
C GLU A 211 11.08 23.51 -6.48
N VAL A 212 10.52 23.30 -5.29
CA VAL A 212 9.36 22.42 -5.09
C VAL A 212 8.28 23.13 -4.27
N LEU A 213 7.03 22.84 -4.62
CA LEU A 213 5.84 23.23 -3.88
C LEU A 213 5.20 21.97 -3.28
N VAL A 214 5.07 21.95 -1.95
CA VAL A 214 4.51 20.82 -1.20
C VAL A 214 3.21 21.26 -0.54
N ASN A 215 2.09 20.72 -1.02
CA ASN A 215 0.77 20.96 -0.45
C ASN A 215 0.34 19.72 0.34
N TYR A 216 0.18 19.86 1.65
CA TYR A 216 -0.35 18.81 2.51
C TYR A 216 -1.77 19.15 2.96
N PHE A 217 -2.70 18.20 2.77
CA PHE A 217 -4.09 18.33 3.19
C PHE A 217 -4.42 17.27 4.25
N ARG A 218 -4.86 17.71 5.42
CA ARG A 218 -5.52 16.88 6.42
C ARG A 218 -6.99 16.73 6.04
N THR A 219 -7.32 15.64 5.37
CA THR A 219 -8.71 15.38 4.97
C THR A 219 -9.00 13.89 4.97
N ASN A 220 -10.20 13.52 5.41
CA ASN A 220 -10.68 12.17 5.23
C ASN A 220 -11.12 11.98 3.78
N ILE A 221 -10.47 11.03 3.10
CA ILE A 221 -10.70 10.75 1.68
C ILE A 221 -11.57 9.52 1.40
N SER A 222 -12.33 9.06 2.40
CA SER A 222 -13.40 8.08 2.17
C SER A 222 -14.51 8.67 1.31
N ASP A 223 -15.26 7.79 0.67
CA ASP A 223 -16.37 8.18 -0.21
C ASP A 223 -17.36 9.09 0.53
N GLY A 224 -17.80 10.15 -0.14
CA GLY A 224 -18.67 11.18 0.42
C GLY A 224 -17.95 12.25 1.24
N LEU A 225 -16.96 11.88 2.07
CA LEU A 225 -16.16 12.87 2.84
C LEU A 225 -15.18 13.62 1.95
N ILE A 226 -14.54 12.95 0.99
CA ILE A 226 -13.64 13.57 0.01
C ILE A 226 -14.35 14.62 -0.87
N LEU A 227 -15.65 14.42 -1.15
CA LEU A 227 -16.49 15.37 -1.88
C LEU A 227 -16.87 16.55 -0.98
N LYS A 228 -17.29 16.27 0.26
CA LYS A 228 -17.71 17.29 1.23
C LYS A 228 -16.58 18.25 1.59
N SER A 229 -15.33 17.77 1.62
CA SER A 229 -14.17 18.62 1.90
C SER A 229 -13.74 19.49 0.71
N GLY A 230 -14.24 19.22 -0.50
CA GLY A 230 -13.78 19.88 -1.74
C GLY A 230 -12.47 19.30 -2.30
N PHE A 231 -11.88 18.28 -1.64
CA PHE A 231 -10.56 17.77 -2.02
C PHE A 231 -10.58 17.08 -3.38
N LEU A 232 -11.65 16.35 -3.71
CA LEU A 232 -11.76 15.74 -5.04
C LEU A 232 -11.80 16.81 -6.14
N LYS A 233 -12.56 17.90 -5.95
CA LYS A 233 -12.64 19.02 -6.89
C LYS A 233 -11.28 19.72 -7.07
N TYR A 234 -10.55 19.89 -5.97
CA TYR A 234 -9.18 20.38 -6.04
C TYR A 234 -8.30 19.44 -6.87
N LEU A 235 -8.35 18.13 -6.64
CA LEU A 235 -7.55 17.18 -7.42
C LEU A 235 -7.92 17.13 -8.91
N GLU A 236 -9.18 17.43 -9.25
CA GLU A 236 -9.72 17.54 -10.60
C GLU A 236 -9.26 18.82 -11.32
N SER A 237 -9.03 19.92 -10.60
CA SER A 237 -8.49 21.17 -11.19
C SER A 237 -7.00 21.04 -11.56
N ILE A 238 -6.29 20.10 -10.96
CA ILE A 238 -4.88 19.81 -11.26
C ILE A 238 -4.78 19.00 -12.56
N PRO A 239 -3.85 19.33 -13.47
CA PRO A 239 -3.60 18.53 -14.68
C PRO A 239 -3.33 17.05 -14.39
N LYS A 240 -3.55 16.19 -15.39
CA LYS A 240 -3.16 14.77 -15.28
C LYS A 240 -1.66 14.66 -15.01
N GLY A 241 -1.28 13.79 -14.09
CA GLY A 241 0.09 13.66 -13.62
C GLY A 241 0.40 12.25 -13.13
N LYS A 242 1.44 12.11 -12.32
CA LYS A 242 1.76 10.83 -11.68
C LYS A 242 1.08 10.74 -10.32
N SER A 243 0.81 9.51 -9.91
CA SER A 243 0.31 9.23 -8.56
C SER A 243 1.24 8.24 -7.87
N TYR A 244 1.44 8.47 -6.58
CA TYR A 244 2.22 7.61 -5.71
C TYR A 244 1.34 7.13 -4.56
N VAL A 245 1.37 5.83 -4.28
CA VAL A 245 0.59 5.23 -3.20
C VAL A 245 1.46 4.24 -2.48
N LYS A 246 1.65 4.44 -1.18
CA LYS A 246 2.61 3.67 -0.41
C LYS A 246 2.08 3.41 0.99
N ALA A 247 2.13 2.16 1.42
CA ALA A 247 1.63 1.71 2.73
C ALA A 247 0.26 2.31 3.07
N ALA A 248 -0.69 2.24 2.12
CA ALA A 248 -1.97 2.96 2.15
C ALA A 248 -3.08 2.19 2.89
N SER A 249 -2.72 1.37 3.88
CA SER A 249 -3.64 0.59 4.71
C SER A 249 -4.68 -0.24 3.94
N TYR A 250 -4.39 -0.58 2.68
CA TYR A 250 -5.28 -1.30 1.76
C TYR A 250 -6.67 -0.63 1.62
N LEU A 251 -6.77 0.68 1.90
CA LEU A 251 -8.07 1.36 1.97
C LEU A 251 -8.80 1.34 0.63
N MET A 252 -8.07 1.49 -0.48
CA MET A 252 -8.61 1.39 -1.83
C MET A 252 -8.99 -0.03 -2.28
N HIS A 253 -8.77 -1.05 -1.44
CA HIS A 253 -9.38 -2.38 -1.65
C HIS A 253 -10.85 -2.41 -1.28
N LYS A 254 -11.27 -1.48 -0.41
CA LYS A 254 -12.64 -1.40 0.11
C LYS A 254 -13.54 -0.63 -0.85
N SER A 255 -14.84 -0.89 -0.77
CA SER A 255 -15.84 -0.24 -1.63
C SER A 255 -15.95 1.25 -1.38
N TYR A 256 -15.86 1.68 -0.11
CA TYR A 256 -16.03 3.06 0.36
C TYR A 256 -14.79 3.97 0.22
N PHE A 257 -13.84 3.58 -0.62
CA PHE A 257 -12.73 4.42 -1.10
C PHE A 257 -12.69 4.42 -2.65
N SER A 258 -13.84 4.21 -3.27
CA SER A 258 -13.96 4.15 -4.72
C SER A 258 -13.71 5.50 -5.40
N GLN A 259 -14.06 6.61 -4.77
CA GLN A 259 -13.95 7.95 -5.35
C GLN A 259 -12.48 8.33 -5.58
N ILE A 260 -11.63 8.21 -4.56
CA ILE A 260 -10.19 8.42 -4.73
C ILE A 260 -9.57 7.40 -5.68
N ARG A 261 -9.94 6.10 -5.58
CA ARG A 261 -9.42 5.05 -6.48
C ARG A 261 -9.72 5.38 -7.95
N ASN A 262 -10.96 5.75 -8.25
CA ASN A 262 -11.40 6.07 -9.60
C ASN A 262 -10.71 7.33 -10.12
N HIS A 263 -10.56 8.35 -9.27
CA HIS A 263 -9.82 9.57 -9.61
C HIS A 263 -8.37 9.27 -10.00
N LEU A 264 -7.66 8.43 -9.23
CA LEU A 264 -6.29 8.05 -9.59
C LEU A 264 -6.26 7.31 -10.93
N LEU A 265 -7.21 6.41 -11.19
CA LEU A 265 -7.32 5.68 -12.46
C LEU A 265 -7.70 6.56 -13.66
N SER A 266 -8.45 7.65 -13.47
CA SER A 266 -8.86 8.53 -14.57
C SER A 266 -7.86 9.66 -14.83
N ASN A 267 -7.19 10.16 -13.78
CA ASN A 267 -6.41 11.40 -13.81
C ASN A 267 -4.89 11.16 -13.69
N SER A 268 -4.44 9.90 -13.66
CA SER A 268 -3.01 9.58 -13.67
C SER A 268 -2.52 9.12 -15.05
N THR A 269 -1.34 9.58 -15.45
CA THR A 269 -0.56 9.00 -16.55
C THR A 269 0.26 7.80 -16.08
N THR A 270 0.66 7.81 -14.81
CA THR A 270 1.41 6.73 -14.16
C THR A 270 0.97 6.60 -12.71
N ILE A 271 0.74 5.38 -12.23
CA ILE A 271 0.50 5.08 -10.82
C ILE A 271 1.63 4.17 -10.34
N ILE A 272 2.36 4.62 -9.34
CA ILE A 272 3.42 3.87 -8.68
C ILE A 272 2.89 3.46 -7.31
N GLN A 273 2.84 2.16 -7.04
CA GLN A 273 2.26 1.68 -5.78
C GLN A 273 2.84 0.37 -5.29
N ASP A 274 2.82 0.12 -3.99
CA ASP A 274 2.93 -1.24 -3.45
C ASP A 274 1.55 -1.94 -3.43
N ASP A 275 1.48 -3.16 -2.90
CA ASP A 275 0.27 -3.99 -2.92
C ASP A 275 -0.88 -3.43 -2.05
N SER A 276 -0.58 -2.49 -1.15
CA SER A 276 -1.57 -1.76 -0.35
C SER A 276 -2.33 -0.68 -1.13
N GLY A 277 -1.94 -0.40 -2.38
CA GLY A 277 -2.62 0.56 -3.25
C GLY A 277 -3.90 0.01 -3.89
N ILE A 278 -4.15 0.40 -5.13
CA ILE A 278 -5.31 -0.03 -5.91
C ILE A 278 -5.19 -1.53 -6.25
N PRO A 279 -6.19 -2.37 -5.94
CA PRO A 279 -6.18 -3.78 -6.33
C PRO A 279 -6.12 -3.96 -7.85
N MET A 280 -5.42 -5.00 -8.31
CA MET A 280 -5.20 -5.25 -9.74
C MET A 280 -6.49 -5.47 -10.53
N ARG A 281 -7.54 -6.00 -9.89
CA ARG A 281 -8.87 -6.16 -10.51
C ARG A 281 -9.51 -4.84 -10.98
N HIS A 282 -9.04 -3.67 -10.51
CA HIS A 282 -9.56 -2.37 -10.93
C HIS A 282 -8.78 -1.76 -12.10
N PHE A 283 -7.63 -2.31 -12.48
CA PHE A 283 -6.89 -1.85 -13.65
C PHE A 283 -7.41 -2.54 -14.91
N ASN A 284 -7.94 -1.75 -15.84
CA ASN A 284 -8.30 -2.24 -17.15
C ASN A 284 -7.04 -2.52 -17.97
N GLN A 285 -6.78 -3.79 -18.29
CA GLN A 285 -5.60 -4.23 -19.04
C GLN A 285 -5.51 -3.64 -20.46
N SER A 286 -6.63 -3.21 -21.05
CA SER A 286 -6.63 -2.50 -22.35
C SER A 286 -6.19 -1.04 -22.25
N SER A 287 -6.19 -0.47 -21.04
CA SER A 287 -5.89 0.95 -20.79
C SER A 287 -4.59 1.16 -20.01
N TRP A 288 -4.05 0.11 -19.40
CA TRP A 288 -2.90 0.18 -18.51
C TRP A 288 -1.85 -0.87 -18.85
N GLN A 289 -0.61 -0.44 -18.97
CA GLN A 289 0.56 -1.30 -19.02
C GLN A 289 1.16 -1.41 -17.62
N MET A 290 1.36 -2.64 -17.15
CA MET A 290 1.85 -2.91 -15.80
C MET A 290 3.30 -3.39 -15.85
N LYS A 291 4.11 -2.93 -14.90
CA LYS A 291 5.46 -3.44 -14.63
C LYS A 291 5.58 -3.77 -13.14
N TYR A 292 6.18 -4.90 -12.84
CA TYR A 292 6.26 -5.44 -11.48
C TYR A 292 7.72 -5.51 -11.03
N PHE A 293 7.99 -5.09 -9.79
CA PHE A 293 9.33 -5.05 -9.22
C PHE A 293 9.34 -5.58 -7.78
N GLY A 294 10.31 -6.41 -7.44
CA GLY A 294 10.53 -6.94 -6.11
C GLY A 294 9.80 -8.27 -5.88
N THR A 295 9.29 -8.47 -4.66
CA THR A 295 8.71 -9.74 -4.23
C THR A 295 7.36 -9.49 -3.58
N TYR A 296 6.29 -10.03 -4.17
CA TYR A 296 4.98 -10.07 -3.53
C TYR A 296 4.68 -11.48 -3.02
N THR A 297 4.60 -11.67 -1.70
CA THR A 297 4.28 -12.97 -1.06
C THR A 297 2.84 -13.01 -0.55
N LYS A 298 2.55 -12.16 0.43
CA LYS A 298 1.24 -11.88 1.00
C LYS A 298 1.31 -10.53 1.73
N PRO A 299 0.19 -9.84 1.98
CA PRO A 299 0.16 -8.71 2.90
C PRO A 299 0.79 -9.03 4.27
N ILE A 300 1.09 -8.00 5.06
CA ILE A 300 1.37 -8.20 6.49
C ILE A 300 0.11 -8.74 7.20
N GLU A 301 0.29 -9.33 8.38
CA GLU A 301 -0.80 -10.00 9.12
C GLU A 301 -2.04 -9.13 9.31
N LEU A 302 -1.85 -7.85 9.66
CA LEU A 302 -2.92 -6.87 9.81
C LEU A 302 -3.82 -6.71 8.57
N PHE A 303 -3.31 -7.04 7.38
CA PHE A 303 -4.00 -6.83 6.10
C PHE A 303 -4.10 -8.12 5.27
N GLN A 304 -4.02 -9.30 5.91
CA GLN A 304 -3.97 -10.59 5.23
C GLN A 304 -5.17 -10.86 4.30
N ASP A 305 -6.35 -10.32 4.62
CA ASP A 305 -7.58 -10.46 3.83
C ASP A 305 -7.52 -9.77 2.47
N HIS A 306 -6.49 -8.94 2.24
CA HIS A 306 -6.27 -8.24 0.98
C HIS A 306 -5.28 -8.96 0.04
N TYR A 307 -5.02 -10.24 0.31
CA TYR A 307 -4.17 -11.06 -0.54
C TYR A 307 -4.73 -11.19 -1.97
N GLN A 308 -3.87 -11.01 -2.96
CA GLN A 308 -4.19 -11.06 -4.38
C GLN A 308 -3.47 -12.26 -5.02
N PRO A 309 -4.10 -13.45 -5.11
CA PRO A 309 -3.43 -14.66 -5.59
C PRO A 309 -2.90 -14.51 -7.03
N ASN A 310 -3.63 -13.83 -7.91
CA ASN A 310 -3.16 -13.58 -9.27
C ASN A 310 -1.93 -12.68 -9.30
N LEU A 311 -1.84 -11.70 -8.39
CA LEU A 311 -0.65 -10.85 -8.26
C LEU A 311 0.57 -11.67 -7.82
N ARG A 312 0.38 -12.67 -6.94
CA ARG A 312 1.46 -13.58 -6.54
C ARG A 312 2.05 -14.35 -7.73
N GLU A 313 1.19 -14.88 -8.60
CA GLU A 313 1.64 -15.60 -9.79
C GLU A 313 2.35 -14.67 -10.79
N ILE A 314 1.81 -13.47 -11.02
CA ILE A 314 2.46 -12.46 -11.87
C ILE A 314 3.86 -12.13 -11.33
N TYR A 315 4.01 -11.90 -10.02
CA TYR A 315 5.32 -11.59 -9.44
C TYR A 315 6.33 -12.74 -9.55
N LYS A 316 5.89 -14.01 -9.57
CA LYS A 316 6.80 -15.14 -9.78
C LYS A 316 7.32 -15.20 -11.21
N GLN A 317 6.54 -14.72 -12.18
CA GLN A 317 6.83 -14.86 -13.61
C GLN A 317 7.47 -13.62 -14.23
N GLU A 318 7.02 -12.43 -13.83
CA GLU A 318 7.29 -11.16 -14.53
C GLU A 318 8.07 -10.14 -13.70
N SER A 319 8.26 -10.38 -12.39
CA SER A 319 8.86 -9.38 -11.51
C SER A 319 10.34 -9.14 -11.79
N GLN A 320 10.71 -7.87 -11.84
CA GLN A 320 12.10 -7.42 -11.93
C GLN A 320 12.68 -7.12 -10.55
N LYS A 321 14.01 -6.99 -10.45
CA LYS A 321 14.66 -6.70 -9.17
C LYS A 321 14.31 -5.28 -8.66
N LEU A 322 13.89 -5.19 -7.40
CA LEU A 322 13.73 -3.92 -6.68
C LEU A 322 14.95 -3.67 -5.77
N PRO A 323 15.76 -2.62 -5.99
CA PRO A 323 17.04 -2.46 -5.28
C PRO A 323 16.93 -1.79 -3.90
N PHE A 324 15.74 -1.33 -3.52
CA PHE A 324 15.42 -0.67 -2.25
C PHE A 324 14.20 -1.32 -1.58
N GLY A 325 13.94 -0.89 -0.35
CA GLY A 325 12.79 -1.33 0.42
C GLY A 325 11.66 -0.30 0.44
N THR A 326 10.40 -0.74 0.36
CA THR A 326 9.22 0.14 0.39
C THR A 326 7.95 -0.60 0.86
N GLY A 327 6.85 0.13 1.05
CA GLY A 327 5.58 -0.35 1.58
C GLY A 327 5.68 -0.97 2.97
N TYR A 328 4.68 -1.76 3.36
CA TYR A 328 4.68 -2.46 4.65
C TYR A 328 5.80 -3.50 4.78
N ARG A 329 6.22 -4.12 3.67
CA ARG A 329 7.36 -5.04 3.63
C ARG A 329 8.66 -4.31 3.30
N TRP A 330 8.96 -3.25 4.04
CA TRP A 330 10.06 -2.31 3.79
C TRP A 330 11.48 -2.91 3.76
N ARG A 331 11.69 -4.17 4.16
CA ARG A 331 13.02 -4.79 4.08
C ARG A 331 13.37 -5.06 2.61
N LYS A 332 14.57 -4.64 2.20
CA LYS A 332 15.10 -4.92 0.85
C LYS A 332 14.98 -6.41 0.52
N GLY A 333 14.48 -6.71 -0.67
CA GLY A 333 14.22 -8.08 -1.14
C GLY A 333 12.85 -8.66 -0.73
N GLN A 334 12.13 -8.01 0.19
CA GLN A 334 10.78 -8.42 0.63
C GLN A 334 9.69 -7.48 0.12
N SER A 335 10.06 -6.27 -0.30
CA SER A 335 9.12 -5.27 -0.82
C SER A 335 8.67 -5.59 -2.24
N ASN A 336 7.49 -5.12 -2.59
CA ASN A 336 7.00 -5.10 -3.95
C ASN A 336 6.67 -3.66 -4.38
N LEU A 337 6.77 -3.40 -5.67
CA LEU A 337 6.39 -2.15 -6.30
C LEU A 337 5.79 -2.45 -7.68
N ILE A 338 4.73 -1.73 -8.01
CA ILE A 338 3.97 -1.83 -9.25
C ILE A 338 4.04 -0.47 -9.92
N VAL A 339 4.37 -0.45 -11.20
CA VAL A 339 4.27 0.74 -12.05
C VAL A 339 3.18 0.46 -13.08
N ALA A 340 2.08 1.22 -12.99
CA ALA A 340 1.01 1.21 -13.97
C ALA A 340 1.13 2.44 -14.85
N GLU A 341 1.34 2.28 -16.15
CA GLU A 341 1.44 3.35 -17.13
C GLU A 341 0.20 3.34 -18.02
N GLN A 342 -0.46 4.49 -18.17
CA GLN A 342 -1.62 4.59 -19.03
C GLN A 342 -1.21 4.47 -20.50
N LEU A 343 -1.86 3.57 -21.24
CA LEU A 343 -1.65 3.42 -22.68
C LEU A 343 -2.25 4.63 -23.41
N LYS A 344 -1.48 5.22 -24.34
CA LYS A 344 -2.01 6.27 -25.21
C LYS A 344 -3.08 5.67 -26.13
N LYS A 345 -4.29 6.25 -26.18
CA LYS A 345 -5.33 5.87 -27.15
C LYS A 345 -4.72 5.84 -28.57
N GLY A 346 -4.82 4.70 -29.25
CA GLY A 346 -4.28 4.50 -30.61
C GLY A 346 -2.89 3.83 -30.70
N LYS A 347 -2.24 3.48 -29.58
CA LYS A 347 -1.10 2.54 -29.60
C LYS A 347 -1.55 1.20 -29.03
N ALA A 348 -1.56 0.16 -29.87
CA ALA A 348 -1.69 -1.21 -29.39
C ALA A 348 -0.69 -1.47 -28.26
N PRO A 349 -1.02 -2.28 -27.24
CA PRO A 349 -0.08 -2.65 -26.20
C PRO A 349 1.20 -3.13 -26.86
N ARG A 350 2.34 -2.52 -26.50
CA ARG A 350 3.64 -3.06 -26.90
C ARG A 350 3.75 -4.39 -26.15
N ALA A 351 3.43 -5.48 -26.83
CA ALA A 351 3.85 -6.79 -26.40
C ALA A 351 5.37 -6.71 -26.28
N THR A 352 5.89 -6.74 -25.06
CA THR A 352 7.27 -7.15 -24.85
C THR A 352 7.31 -8.60 -25.28
N LEU A 353 7.52 -8.84 -26.57
CA LEU A 353 7.94 -10.12 -27.08
C LEU A 353 9.31 -10.39 -26.44
N VAL A 354 9.28 -11.02 -25.26
CA VAL A 354 10.40 -11.83 -24.82
C VAL A 354 10.51 -12.90 -25.89
N VAL A 355 11.52 -12.76 -26.74
CA VAL A 355 11.93 -13.79 -27.70
C VAL A 355 12.06 -15.07 -26.91
N LYS A 356 11.09 -15.98 -27.11
CA LYS A 356 11.14 -17.34 -26.60
C LYS A 356 12.43 -17.95 -27.11
N LYS A 357 13.43 -18.11 -26.23
CA LYS A 357 14.43 -19.15 -26.44
C LYS A 357 13.69 -20.46 -26.15
N VAL A 358 13.32 -21.16 -27.23
CA VAL A 358 12.74 -22.49 -27.17
C VAL A 358 13.79 -23.41 -26.53
N ILE A 359 13.64 -23.65 -25.23
CA ILE A 359 14.28 -24.79 -24.56
C ILE A 359 13.45 -26.02 -24.97
N PRO A 360 14.07 -27.11 -25.46
CA PRO A 360 13.33 -28.28 -25.92
C PRO A 360 12.45 -28.84 -24.80
N LYS A 361 11.19 -29.13 -25.13
CA LYS A 361 10.25 -29.85 -24.26
C LYS A 361 10.88 -31.16 -23.80
N LYS A 362 11.19 -31.29 -22.51
CA LYS A 362 11.26 -32.60 -21.86
C LYS A 362 9.87 -32.96 -21.32
N GLY A 363 9.23 -33.92 -21.99
CA GLY A 363 8.20 -34.83 -21.47
C GLY A 363 6.83 -34.24 -21.14
N LYS A 364 5.79 -34.64 -21.89
CA LYS A 364 4.41 -34.62 -21.39
C LYS A 364 4.36 -35.45 -20.10
N LYS A 365 4.18 -34.82 -18.93
CA LYS A 365 3.73 -35.55 -17.73
C LYS A 365 2.29 -35.99 -18.00
N LYS A 366 2.04 -37.30 -17.98
CA LYS A 366 0.69 -37.87 -18.02
C LYS A 366 -0.08 -37.34 -16.81
N THR A 367 -1.26 -36.75 -17.04
CA THR A 367 -2.24 -36.45 -16.00
C THR A 367 -2.66 -37.77 -15.35
N ALA A 368 -2.37 -37.95 -14.07
CA ALA A 368 -2.84 -39.12 -13.34
C ALA A 368 -4.36 -39.00 -13.13
N GLN A 369 -5.11 -40.04 -13.47
CA GLN A 369 -6.54 -40.13 -13.17
C GLN A 369 -6.73 -40.64 -11.75
N ILE A 370 -7.69 -40.05 -11.03
CA ILE A 370 -8.08 -40.47 -9.69
C ILE A 370 -8.57 -41.94 -9.75
N SER A 371 -7.90 -42.84 -9.02
CA SER A 371 -8.25 -44.26 -8.99
C SER A 371 -9.53 -44.50 -8.21
N LYS A 372 -10.49 -45.21 -8.79
CA LYS A 372 -11.74 -45.61 -8.12
C LYS A 372 -11.42 -46.46 -6.88
N GLY A 373 -11.93 -46.09 -5.72
CA GLY A 373 -11.90 -46.93 -4.50
C GLY A 373 -10.75 -46.71 -3.51
N LYS A 374 -9.90 -45.69 -3.69
CA LYS A 374 -8.87 -45.33 -2.69
C LYS A 374 -9.20 -44.03 -1.96
N SER A 375 -8.87 -43.99 -0.67
CA SER A 375 -8.82 -42.76 0.11
C SER A 375 -7.79 -41.78 -0.48
N LEU A 376 -8.01 -40.49 -0.30
CA LEU A 376 -7.13 -39.42 -0.78
C LEU A 376 -6.84 -38.44 0.35
N ASP A 377 -5.57 -38.17 0.64
CA ASP A 377 -5.17 -37.08 1.55
C ASP A 377 -4.76 -35.84 0.75
N LEU A 378 -5.62 -34.81 0.79
CA LEU A 378 -5.53 -33.66 -0.11
C LEU A 378 -5.62 -32.33 0.63
N ASN A 379 -4.96 -31.33 0.07
CA ASN A 379 -5.27 -29.93 0.32
C ASN A 379 -6.30 -29.48 -0.72
N LEU A 380 -7.45 -29.03 -0.25
CA LEU A 380 -8.57 -28.63 -1.09
C LEU A 380 -8.89 -27.15 -0.89
N ARG A 381 -9.37 -26.51 -1.96
CA ARG A 381 -9.99 -25.18 -1.88
C ARG A 381 -11.43 -25.26 -2.36
N LEU A 382 -12.38 -24.83 -1.52
CA LEU A 382 -13.80 -24.79 -1.86
C LEU A 382 -14.03 -23.76 -2.97
N ILE A 383 -14.64 -24.15 -4.10
CA ILE A 383 -14.90 -23.27 -5.23
C ILE A 383 -16.39 -23.10 -5.55
N ALA A 384 -17.24 -24.08 -5.22
CA ALA A 384 -18.69 -23.95 -5.31
C ALA A 384 -19.40 -24.78 -4.22
N LYS A 385 -20.58 -24.34 -3.80
CA LYS A 385 -21.40 -25.00 -2.78
C LYS A 385 -22.78 -25.29 -3.33
N SER A 386 -23.37 -26.42 -2.95
CA SER A 386 -24.83 -26.53 -3.04
C SER A 386 -25.53 -25.65 -2.02
N VAL A 387 -26.76 -25.25 -2.31
CA VAL A 387 -27.60 -24.50 -1.38
C VAL A 387 -28.71 -25.38 -0.81
N ILE A 388 -28.75 -25.51 0.52
CA ILE A 388 -29.93 -26.05 1.23
C ILE A 388 -31.05 -25.00 1.17
N THR A 389 -32.08 -25.28 0.37
CA THR A 389 -33.27 -24.43 0.21
C THR A 389 -34.23 -24.58 1.39
N LYS A 390 -35.21 -23.66 1.50
CA LYS A 390 -36.27 -23.75 2.54
C LYS A 390 -37.10 -25.02 2.42
N GLU A 391 -37.30 -25.51 1.19
CA GLU A 391 -38.03 -26.75 0.93
C GLU A 391 -37.33 -27.96 1.58
N TYR A 392 -36.01 -28.06 1.45
CA TYR A 392 -35.23 -29.14 2.07
C TYR A 392 -35.23 -29.08 3.60
N MET A 393 -35.30 -27.88 4.20
CA MET A 393 -35.38 -27.73 5.66
C MET A 393 -36.69 -28.30 6.24
N ASN A 394 -37.77 -28.37 5.47
CA ASN A 394 -39.06 -28.87 5.93
C ASN A 394 -39.14 -30.40 6.02
N ASP A 395 -38.27 -31.11 5.29
CA ASP A 395 -38.15 -32.57 5.26
C ASP A 395 -37.73 -33.14 6.64
N LYS A 396 -37.11 -32.31 7.51
CA LYS A 396 -36.60 -32.64 8.87
C LYS A 396 -35.68 -33.87 8.98
N ASN A 397 -35.36 -34.52 7.87
CA ASN A 397 -34.46 -35.66 7.76
C ASN A 397 -32.99 -35.24 7.63
N ASN A 398 -32.08 -36.20 7.75
CA ASN A 398 -30.66 -35.99 7.47
C ASN A 398 -30.43 -35.91 5.95
N ALA A 399 -29.48 -35.09 5.51
CA ALA A 399 -29.17 -34.93 4.08
C ALA A 399 -27.72 -34.52 3.85
N LEU A 400 -27.17 -34.97 2.73
CA LEU A 400 -25.86 -34.56 2.22
C LEU A 400 -26.00 -33.43 1.18
N VAL A 401 -24.96 -32.63 1.06
CA VAL A 401 -24.78 -31.62 -0.02
C VAL A 401 -23.48 -31.88 -0.75
N LEU A 402 -23.42 -31.52 -2.04
CA LEU A 402 -22.22 -31.64 -2.85
C LEU A 402 -21.51 -30.30 -2.98
N ASN A 403 -20.24 -30.27 -2.62
CA ASN A 403 -19.42 -29.09 -2.84
C ASN A 403 -18.37 -29.39 -3.90
N GLU A 404 -18.10 -28.41 -4.77
CA GLU A 404 -17.00 -28.48 -5.72
C GLU A 404 -15.74 -27.89 -5.10
N TYR A 405 -14.65 -28.67 -5.13
CA TYR A 405 -13.33 -28.27 -4.68
C TYR A 405 -12.34 -28.34 -5.83
N VAL A 406 -11.30 -27.52 -5.76
CA VAL A 406 -10.08 -27.73 -6.55
C VAL A 406 -8.99 -28.29 -5.66
N ILE A 407 -8.31 -29.33 -6.12
CA ILE A 407 -7.14 -29.89 -5.45
C ILE A 407 -5.99 -28.89 -5.60
N ILE A 408 -5.42 -28.44 -4.48
CA ILE A 408 -4.26 -27.53 -4.48
C ILE A 408 -2.96 -28.22 -4.04
N GLY A 409 -3.05 -29.45 -3.54
CA GLY A 409 -1.90 -30.32 -3.26
C GLY A 409 -2.32 -31.72 -2.82
N ASN A 410 -1.45 -32.69 -3.03
CA ASN A 410 -1.58 -34.06 -2.56
C ASN A 410 -0.56 -34.30 -1.43
N ASN A 411 -1.04 -34.74 -0.26
CA ASN A 411 -0.19 -34.93 0.92
C ASN A 411 0.51 -36.30 0.92
N GLU A 412 0.05 -37.27 0.12
CA GLU A 412 0.60 -38.63 0.03
C GLU A 412 1.71 -38.79 -1.03
N GLY A 413 2.15 -37.70 -1.66
CA GLY A 413 3.42 -37.62 -2.41
C GLY A 413 3.53 -38.43 -3.72
N ASN A 414 2.56 -39.26 -4.09
CA ASN A 414 2.75 -40.22 -5.19
C ASN A 414 2.12 -39.84 -6.55
N GLN A 415 1.27 -38.80 -6.64
CA GLN A 415 0.71 -38.31 -7.91
C GLN A 415 0.35 -36.81 -7.85
N ASP A 416 0.65 -36.04 -8.92
CA ASP A 416 0.27 -34.63 -9.04
C ASP A 416 -1.19 -34.51 -9.53
N LEU A 417 -2.11 -34.37 -8.58
CA LEU A 417 -3.53 -34.17 -8.80
C LEU A 417 -3.93 -32.68 -8.76
N SER A 418 -2.96 -31.78 -8.65
CA SER A 418 -3.18 -30.34 -8.47
C SER A 418 -3.92 -29.73 -9.66
N GLY A 419 -4.92 -28.90 -9.38
CA GLY A 419 -5.76 -28.23 -10.38
C GLY A 419 -6.98 -29.04 -10.83
N GLN A 420 -7.09 -30.31 -10.47
CA GLN A 420 -8.29 -31.10 -10.77
C GLN A 420 -9.46 -30.68 -9.88
N LYS A 421 -10.67 -30.68 -10.43
CA LYS A 421 -11.92 -30.41 -9.72
C LYS A 421 -12.54 -31.71 -9.21
N ILE A 422 -12.96 -31.73 -7.96
CA ILE A 422 -13.63 -32.88 -7.34
C ILE A 422 -14.92 -32.45 -6.64
N LEU A 423 -15.91 -33.35 -6.60
CA LEU A 423 -17.09 -33.18 -5.77
C LEU A 423 -16.90 -33.95 -4.47
N VAL A 424 -17.22 -33.28 -3.35
CA VAL A 424 -17.18 -33.89 -2.02
C VAL A 424 -18.56 -33.73 -1.40
N ALA A 425 -19.18 -34.84 -1.03
CA ALA A 425 -20.37 -34.86 -0.21
C ALA A 425 -20.01 -34.56 1.23
N ARG A 426 -20.83 -33.75 1.89
CA ARG A 426 -20.74 -33.50 3.32
C ARG A 426 -22.13 -33.35 3.91
N THR A 427 -22.23 -33.49 5.22
CA THR A 427 -23.50 -33.28 5.94
C THR A 427 -24.00 -31.86 5.75
N GLY A 428 -25.16 -31.71 5.09
CA GLY A 428 -25.87 -30.44 4.95
C GLY A 428 -26.94 -30.28 6.03
N LEU A 429 -27.68 -31.36 6.31
CA LEU A 429 -28.68 -31.44 7.37
C LEU A 429 -28.36 -32.58 8.33
N PHE A 430 -28.39 -32.28 9.64
CA PHE A 430 -28.33 -33.28 10.70
C PHE A 430 -29.47 -33.04 11.68
N LYS A 431 -30.32 -34.06 11.85
CA LYS A 431 -31.57 -34.03 12.64
C LYS A 431 -32.45 -32.82 12.27
N GLY A 432 -32.57 -32.55 10.96
CA GLY A 432 -33.33 -31.42 10.41
C GLY A 432 -32.71 -30.04 10.62
N LYS A 433 -31.52 -29.93 11.22
CA LYS A 433 -30.80 -28.65 11.39
C LYS A 433 -29.74 -28.48 10.31
N LYS A 434 -29.62 -27.26 9.78
CA LYS A 434 -28.56 -26.90 8.84
C LYS A 434 -27.20 -26.92 9.52
N MET A 435 -26.27 -27.67 8.94
CA MET A 435 -24.90 -27.73 9.45
C MET A 435 -24.09 -26.51 8.99
N PRO A 436 -23.16 -26.02 9.83
CA PRO A 436 -22.29 -24.90 9.48
C PRO A 436 -21.38 -25.26 8.31
N GLU A 437 -21.05 -24.26 7.51
CA GLU A 437 -20.29 -24.47 6.28
C GLU A 437 -19.11 -23.51 6.15
N HIS A 438 -17.95 -24.03 5.77
CA HIS A 438 -16.80 -23.21 5.38
C HIS A 438 -17.14 -22.26 4.23
N SER A 439 -16.58 -21.05 4.23
CA SER A 439 -16.78 -20.07 3.15
C SER A 439 -16.17 -20.54 1.83
N ILE A 440 -16.73 -20.10 0.69
CA ILE A 440 -16.09 -20.31 -0.61
C ILE A 440 -14.68 -19.70 -0.56
N GLY A 441 -13.68 -20.44 -1.02
CA GLY A 441 -12.27 -20.08 -0.96
C GLY A 441 -11.53 -20.60 0.28
N SER A 442 -12.22 -21.15 1.29
CA SER A 442 -11.56 -21.81 2.43
C SER A 442 -10.69 -22.97 1.95
N ILE A 443 -9.51 -23.07 2.56
CA ILE A 443 -8.53 -24.13 2.31
C ILE A 443 -8.46 -25.01 3.54
N PHE A 444 -8.47 -26.32 3.34
CA PHE A 444 -8.24 -27.27 4.43
C PHE A 444 -7.58 -28.55 3.89
N SER A 445 -6.79 -29.16 4.75
CA SER A 445 -6.23 -30.50 4.55
C SER A 445 -7.27 -31.51 5.03
N VAL A 446 -7.63 -32.46 4.17
CA VAL A 446 -8.65 -33.46 4.49
C VAL A 446 -8.31 -34.80 3.87
N LYS A 447 -8.55 -35.85 4.65
CA LYS A 447 -8.62 -37.20 4.12
C LYS A 447 -10.04 -37.44 3.60
N LEU A 448 -10.14 -37.86 2.34
CA LEU A 448 -11.38 -38.15 1.65
C LEU A 448 -11.48 -39.66 1.42
N ASP A 449 -12.65 -40.22 1.73
CA ASP A 449 -12.97 -41.61 1.45
C ASP A 449 -14.12 -41.71 0.42
N PRO A 450 -14.13 -42.71 -0.46
CA PRO A 450 -15.29 -42.97 -1.30
C PRO A 450 -16.54 -43.17 -0.45
N LEU A 451 -17.64 -42.49 -0.78
CA LEU A 451 -18.91 -42.59 -0.04
C LEU A 451 -19.44 -44.04 0.03
N SER A 452 -19.12 -44.86 -0.98
CA SER A 452 -19.42 -46.30 -1.01
C SER A 452 -18.85 -47.08 0.18
N ASN A 453 -17.85 -46.54 0.88
CA ASN A 453 -17.27 -47.16 2.08
C ASN A 453 -18.14 -46.94 3.34
N TYR A 454 -19.22 -46.16 3.26
CA TYR A 454 -20.11 -45.84 4.38
C TYR A 454 -21.58 -46.18 4.06
N PRO A 455 -21.96 -47.47 4.14
CA PRO A 455 -23.31 -47.93 3.77
C PRO A 455 -24.44 -47.19 4.50
N SER A 456 -24.26 -46.84 5.78
CA SER A 456 -25.26 -46.11 6.57
C SER A 456 -25.52 -44.67 6.10
N LEU A 457 -24.60 -44.07 5.35
CA LEU A 457 -24.75 -42.73 4.79
C LEU A 457 -25.33 -42.75 3.37
N MET A 458 -25.33 -43.91 2.71
CA MET A 458 -25.93 -44.08 1.38
C MET A 458 -27.46 -43.98 1.41
N GLU A 459 -28.08 -44.19 2.59
CA GLU A 459 -29.51 -44.00 2.79
C GLU A 459 -29.91 -42.51 2.89
N TRP A 460 -28.96 -41.59 3.03
CA TRP A 460 -29.25 -40.16 3.16
C TRP A 460 -29.39 -39.52 1.77
N PRO A 461 -30.45 -38.74 1.52
CA PRO A 461 -30.61 -38.04 0.25
C PRO A 461 -29.51 -37.00 0.05
N ILE A 462 -28.97 -36.93 -1.17
CA ILE A 462 -28.10 -35.84 -1.61
C ILE A 462 -28.98 -34.73 -2.20
N LYS A 463 -29.02 -33.57 -1.55
CA LYS A 463 -29.77 -32.41 -2.01
C LYS A 463 -28.78 -31.44 -2.67
N ASN A 464 -28.75 -31.39 -4.01
CA ASN A 464 -27.73 -30.66 -4.77
C ASN A 464 -28.33 -29.90 -5.97
N ASP A 465 -27.91 -28.65 -6.14
CA ASP A 465 -28.23 -27.73 -7.26
C ASP A 465 -27.02 -27.47 -8.19
N LEU A 466 -25.87 -28.10 -7.93
CA LEU A 466 -24.72 -28.07 -8.83
C LEU A 466 -24.95 -28.98 -10.05
N PRO A 467 -24.42 -28.62 -11.23
CA PRO A 467 -24.61 -29.39 -12.47
C PRO A 467 -24.28 -30.87 -12.30
N GLU A 468 -25.15 -31.73 -12.83
CA GLU A 468 -24.86 -33.16 -12.91
C GLU A 468 -23.57 -33.38 -13.69
N SER A 469 -22.77 -34.30 -13.18
CA SER A 469 -21.52 -34.64 -13.79
C SER A 469 -21.54 -36.12 -14.09
N GLU A 470 -21.56 -36.44 -15.37
CA GLU A 470 -21.44 -37.80 -15.86
C GLU A 470 -20.19 -38.45 -15.24
N ASN A 471 -20.40 -39.58 -14.55
CA ASN A 471 -19.39 -40.43 -13.92
C ASN A 471 -18.64 -39.89 -12.69
N LYS A 472 -19.31 -39.46 -11.62
CA LYS A 472 -18.61 -39.07 -10.37
C LYS A 472 -18.77 -40.07 -9.23
N LEU A 473 -17.64 -40.70 -8.88
CA LEU A 473 -17.41 -41.13 -7.49
C LEU A 473 -17.59 -39.92 -6.58
N ILE A 474 -18.38 -40.08 -5.53
CA ILE A 474 -18.60 -39.07 -4.51
C ILE A 474 -17.68 -39.41 -3.33
N TYR A 475 -16.89 -38.43 -2.91
CA TYR A 475 -16.05 -38.56 -1.73
C TYR A 475 -16.71 -37.91 -0.52
N ILE A 476 -16.43 -38.42 0.67
CA ILE A 476 -16.82 -37.82 1.95
C ILE A 476 -15.56 -37.63 2.82
N PRO A 477 -15.47 -36.57 3.64
CA PRO A 477 -14.39 -36.44 4.62
C PRO A 477 -14.37 -37.63 5.58
N SER A 478 -13.20 -38.25 5.77
CA SER A 478 -12.99 -39.36 6.72
C SER A 478 -13.19 -38.95 8.18
N GLN A 479 -13.13 -37.65 8.45
CA GLN A 479 -13.40 -37.03 9.75
C GLN A 479 -14.57 -36.06 9.57
N SER A 480 -15.78 -36.54 9.86
CA SER A 480 -16.98 -35.72 9.98
C SER A 480 -17.68 -36.01 11.29
#